data_AF-A0A8R7PZ31-F1
#
_entry.id   AF-A0A8R7PZ31-F1
#
_cell.length_a   1.000
_cell.length_b   1.000
_cell.length_c   1.000
_cell.angle_alpha   90.00
_cell.angle_beta   90.00
_cell.angle_gamma   90.00
#
_symmetry.space_group_name_H-M   'P 1'
#
loop_
_entity.id
_entity.type
_entity.pdbx_description
1 polymer ?
#
loop_
_entity_poly.entity_id
_entity_poly.type
_entity_poly.pdbx_seq_one_letter_code
_entity_poly.pdbx_strand_id
1 'polypeptide(L)'
;MKGGSGYHVLYIFDMMKKIVHVMDPKRAHYNVVELERKHTGCIDRLLFALCKCIETFFDGWHVREDEFTRKVHRMMHEPSSSNDSTFYNIHCIWWFDGEYMQKEIWQDQLTPFRQQLMR
;
A
#
# COMPACT_ATOMS: atom_id res chain seq x y z
N MET A 1 -21.73 -16.40 8.06
CA MET A 1 -20.42 -15.95 8.58
C MET A 1 -20.50 -14.45 8.80
N LYS A 2 -20.29 -13.95 10.03
CA LYS A 2 -20.15 -12.51 10.27
C LYS A 2 -18.77 -12.11 9.72
N GLY A 3 -18.73 -11.55 8.51
CA GLY A 3 -17.50 -11.06 7.90
C GLY A 3 -16.90 -9.99 8.81
N GLY A 4 -15.67 -10.20 9.27
CA GLY A 4 -14.95 -9.21 10.06
C GLY A 4 -14.83 -7.91 9.26
N SER A 5 -14.99 -6.77 9.91
CA SER A 5 -14.85 -5.43 9.34
C SER A 5 -13.40 -5.06 8.99
N GLY A 6 -12.59 -6.05 8.60
CA GLY A 6 -11.21 -5.88 8.17
C GLY A 6 -11.17 -5.35 6.74
N TYR A 7 -10.20 -4.48 6.47
CA TYR A 7 -9.85 -4.06 5.13
C TYR A 7 -8.33 -4.06 5.03
N HIS A 8 -7.81 -4.19 3.81
CA HIS A 8 -6.38 -4.33 3.56
C HIS A 8 -5.79 -3.00 3.10
N VAL A 9 -4.57 -2.74 3.54
CA VAL A 9 -3.74 -1.60 3.14
C VAL A 9 -2.45 -2.16 2.56
N LEU A 10 -1.94 -1.54 1.51
CA LEU A 10 -0.68 -1.89 0.89
C LEU A 10 0.39 -0.85 1.23
N TYR A 11 1.52 -1.34 1.73
CA TYR A 11 2.74 -0.57 1.94
C TYR A 11 3.83 -1.11 1.02
N ILE A 12 4.47 -0.24 0.25
CA ILE A 12 5.56 -0.60 -0.66
C ILE A 12 6.81 0.14 -0.22
N PHE A 13 7.87 -0.60 0.09
CA PHE A 13 9.15 -0.05 0.52
C PHE A 13 10.09 0.00 -0.69
N ASP A 14 10.19 1.17 -1.32
CA ASP A 14 11.18 1.41 -2.36
C ASP A 14 12.53 1.69 -1.70
N MET A 15 13.38 0.65 -1.67
CA MET A 15 14.70 0.70 -1.04
C MET A 15 15.69 1.57 -1.82
N MET A 16 15.48 1.75 -3.12
CA MET A 16 16.37 2.52 -3.99
C MET A 16 16.09 4.01 -3.88
N LYS A 17 14.80 4.40 -3.94
CA LYS A 17 14.38 5.80 -3.80
C LYS A 17 14.21 6.23 -2.35
N LYS A 18 14.24 5.28 -1.41
CA LYS A 18 13.97 5.51 0.02
C LYS A 18 12.59 6.13 0.23
N ILE A 19 11.57 5.49 -0.33
CA ILE A 19 10.17 5.92 -0.22
C ILE A 19 9.32 4.77 0.33
N VAL A 20 8.50 5.05 1.33
CA VAL A 20 7.39 4.17 1.73
C VAL A 20 6.11 4.67 1.06
N HIS A 21 5.65 3.94 0.05
CA HIS A 21 4.39 4.22 -0.60
C HIS A 21 3.23 3.63 0.21
N VAL A 22 2.19 4.41 0.41
CA VAL A 22 0.97 4.00 1.11
C VAL A 22 -0.19 4.01 0.13
N MET A 23 -0.83 2.85 0.00
CA MET A 23 -2.05 2.68 -0.78
C MET A 23 -3.13 2.14 0.16
N ASP A 24 -4.10 2.99 0.53
CA ASP A 24 -5.25 2.62 1.35
C ASP A 24 -6.52 2.74 0.50
N PRO A 25 -7.02 1.62 -0.06
CA PRO A 25 -8.17 1.67 -0.93
C PRO A 25 -9.48 2.12 -0.26
N LYS A 26 -9.57 2.07 1.06
CA LYS A 26 -10.76 2.51 1.78
C LYS A 26 -10.75 4.02 1.99
N ARG A 27 -9.56 4.63 1.98
CA ARG A 27 -9.34 6.04 2.32
C ARG A 27 -8.69 6.84 1.19
N ALA A 28 -8.80 6.37 -0.05
CA ALA A 28 -8.22 7.03 -1.22
C ALA A 28 -8.64 8.50 -1.42
N HIS A 29 -9.72 8.95 -0.78
CA HIS A 29 -10.22 10.33 -0.83
C HIS A 29 -9.98 11.16 0.43
N TYR A 30 -9.31 10.60 1.45
CA TYR A 30 -8.96 11.38 2.64
C TYR A 30 -7.94 12.46 2.28
N ASN A 31 -7.87 13.52 3.09
CA ASN A 31 -6.76 14.46 2.95
C ASN A 31 -5.44 13.78 3.33
N VAL A 32 -4.35 14.25 2.73
CA VAL A 32 -3.02 13.62 2.85
C VAL A 32 -2.57 13.57 4.31
N VAL A 33 -2.75 14.65 5.06
CA VAL A 33 -2.30 14.76 6.47
C VAL A 33 -2.99 13.74 7.36
N GLU A 34 -4.31 13.57 7.22
CA GLU A 34 -5.05 12.56 7.98
C GLU A 34 -4.62 11.14 7.63
N LEU A 35 -4.39 10.88 6.34
CA LEU A 35 -4.01 9.57 5.87
C LEU A 35 -2.60 9.22 6.37
N GLU A 36 -1.63 10.13 6.25
CA GLU A 36 -0.30 10.00 6.83
C GLU A 36 -0.35 9.73 8.33
N ARG A 37 -1.13 10.52 9.08
CA ARG A 37 -1.28 10.35 10.53
C ARG A 37 -1.80 8.95 10.88
N LYS A 38 -2.75 8.41 10.11
CA LYS A 38 -3.30 7.07 10.36
C LYS A 38 -2.32 5.94 10.08
N HIS A 39 -1.37 6.14 9.17
CA HIS A 39 -0.42 5.10 8.77
C HIS A 39 0.94 5.21 9.45
N THR A 40 1.28 6.36 10.05
CA THR A 40 2.57 6.64 10.69
C THR A 40 3.01 5.52 11.63
N GLY A 41 2.19 5.18 12.64
CA GLY A 41 2.58 4.16 13.62
C GLY A 41 2.73 2.75 13.03
N CYS A 42 2.08 2.44 11.92
CA CYS A 42 2.27 1.15 11.22
C CYS A 42 3.55 1.17 10.39
N ILE A 43 3.80 2.26 9.66
CA ILE A 43 5.00 2.45 8.85
C ILE A 43 6.24 2.39 9.73
N ASP A 44 6.25 3.08 10.88
CA ASP A 44 7.40 3.11 11.79
C ASP A 44 7.75 1.71 12.27
N ARG A 45 6.76 0.91 12.67
CA ARG A 45 6.98 -0.47 13.12
C ARG A 45 7.49 -1.37 12.00
N LEU A 46 6.94 -1.24 10.80
CA LEU A 46 7.35 -2.04 9.64
C LEU A 46 8.76 -1.66 9.19
N LEU A 47 9.08 -0.37 9.17
CA LEU A 47 10.38 0.13 8.75
C LEU A 47 11.47 -0.24 9.76
N PHE A 48 11.20 -0.10 11.06
CA PHE A 48 12.07 -0.61 12.13
C PHE A 48 12.36 -2.11 11.95
N ALA A 49 11.32 -2.92 11.79
CA ALA A 49 11.47 -4.36 11.62
C ALA A 49 12.26 -4.70 10.34
N LEU A 50 11.99 -4.01 9.23
CA LEU A 50 12.70 -4.18 7.97
C LEU A 50 14.18 -3.83 8.11
N CYS A 51 14.51 -2.68 8.71
CA CYS A 51 15.89 -2.25 8.92
C CYS A 51 16.64 -3.26 9.81
N LYS A 52 16.01 -3.76 10.87
CA LYS A 52 16.59 -4.80 11.73
C LYS A 52 16.83 -6.11 10.98
N CYS A 53 15.90 -6.54 10.14
CA CYS A 53 16.11 -7.72 9.28
C CYS A 53 17.27 -7.51 8.31
N ILE A 54 17.38 -6.34 7.69
CA ILE A 54 18.48 -6.03 6.76
C ILE A 54 19.83 -6.06 7.49
N GLU A 55 19.93 -5.36 8.62
CA GLU A 55 21.13 -5.31 9.46
C GLU A 55 21.56 -6.70 9.93
N THR A 56 20.60 -7.58 10.23
CA THR A 56 20.89 -8.93 10.77
C THR A 56 21.28 -9.93 9.70
N PHE A 57 20.67 -9.86 8.52
CA PHE A 57 20.75 -10.93 7.51
C PHE A 57 21.50 -10.56 6.23
N PHE A 58 21.81 -9.28 6.01
CA PHE A 58 22.40 -8.80 4.75
C PHE A 58 23.64 -7.94 5.02
N ASP A 59 24.79 -8.60 5.14
CA ASP A 59 26.08 -7.94 5.38
C ASP A 59 26.38 -6.86 4.31
N GLY A 60 26.88 -5.71 4.77
CA GLY A 60 27.22 -4.58 3.91
C GLY A 60 26.02 -3.75 3.43
N TRP A 61 24.78 -4.17 3.70
CA TRP A 61 23.60 -3.35 3.47
C TRP A 61 23.34 -2.48 4.70
N HIS A 62 23.31 -1.17 4.52
CA HIS A 62 23.05 -0.22 5.59
C HIS A 62 21.82 0.61 5.22
N VAL A 63 20.77 0.44 6.01
CA VAL A 63 19.49 1.09 5.79
C VAL A 63 19.03 1.65 7.13
N ARG A 64 18.75 2.94 7.17
CA ARG A 64 18.20 3.60 8.36
C ARG A 64 16.79 4.07 8.11
N GLU A 65 15.98 4.06 9.16
CA GLU A 65 14.58 4.49 9.10
C GLU A 65 14.44 5.96 8.68
N ASP A 66 15.36 6.82 9.14
CA ASP A 66 15.36 8.26 8.90
C ASP A 66 15.68 8.65 7.44
N GLU A 67 16.14 7.69 6.63
CA GLU A 67 16.39 7.89 5.20
C GLU A 67 15.10 7.84 4.37
N PHE A 68 14.01 7.28 4.91
CA PHE A 68 12.78 7.09 4.14
C PHE A 68 11.83 8.27 4.23
N THR A 69 11.34 8.69 3.08
CA THR A 69 10.17 9.58 2.97
C THR A 69 8.89 8.76 2.85
N ARG A 70 7.75 9.34 3.23
CA ARG A 70 6.44 8.70 3.12
C ARG A 70 5.69 9.34 1.95
N LYS A 71 5.14 8.53 1.05
CA LYS A 71 4.32 8.99 -0.08
C LYS A 71 2.96 8.31 -0.03
N VAL A 72 1.94 9.09 0.31
CA VAL A 72 0.57 8.60 0.30
C VAL A 72 -0.06 8.81 -1.07
N HIS A 73 -0.61 7.75 -1.64
CA HIS A 73 -1.29 7.81 -2.92
C HIS A 73 -2.79 7.95 -2.72
N ARG A 74 -3.38 8.94 -3.40
CA ARG A 74 -4.78 9.32 -3.30
C ARG A 74 -5.41 9.35 -4.68
N MET A 75 -6.74 9.28 -4.74
CA MET A 75 -7.52 9.34 -5.98
C MET A 75 -7.12 8.29 -7.03
N MET A 76 -6.57 7.15 -6.59
CA MET A 76 -6.16 6.05 -7.47
C MET A 76 -7.34 5.21 -7.97
N HIS A 77 -8.47 5.30 -7.27
CA HIS A 77 -9.74 4.62 -7.54
C HIS A 77 -10.83 5.22 -6.62
N GLU A 78 -12.11 4.87 -6.85
CA GLU A 78 -13.23 5.21 -5.95
C GLU A 78 -13.09 4.56 -4.56
N PRO A 79 -13.67 5.13 -3.47
CA PRO A 79 -13.50 4.55 -2.14
C PRO A 79 -14.05 3.11 -2.10
N SER A 80 -13.18 2.16 -1.83
CA SER A 80 -13.54 0.75 -1.84
C SER A 80 -14.35 0.34 -0.61
N SER A 81 -15.21 -0.66 -0.80
CA SER A 81 -15.77 -1.41 0.32
C SER A 81 -14.66 -2.20 1.04
N SER A 82 -14.87 -2.54 2.32
CA SER A 82 -13.84 -3.30 3.06
C SER A 82 -13.55 -4.68 2.43
N ASN A 83 -14.57 -5.29 1.81
CA ASN A 83 -14.46 -6.58 1.12
C ASN A 83 -13.67 -6.49 -0.19
N ASP A 84 -13.58 -5.30 -0.78
CA ASP A 84 -12.97 -5.08 -2.09
C ASP A 84 -11.51 -4.62 -1.99
N SER A 85 -11.10 -4.11 -0.82
CA SER A 85 -9.76 -3.59 -0.56
C SER A 85 -8.62 -4.53 -1.01
N THR A 86 -8.78 -5.85 -0.88
CA THR A 86 -7.80 -6.83 -1.35
C THR A 86 -7.61 -6.79 -2.86
N PHE A 87 -8.69 -6.69 -3.63
CA PHE A 87 -8.64 -6.68 -5.08
C PHE A 87 -8.02 -5.37 -5.61
N TYR A 88 -8.35 -4.25 -4.98
CA TYR A 88 -7.66 -2.99 -5.27
C TYR A 88 -6.16 -3.08 -4.99
N ASN A 89 -5.74 -3.68 -3.87
CA ASN A 89 -4.32 -3.87 -3.57
C ASN A 89 -3.63 -4.78 -4.59
N ILE A 90 -4.26 -5.86 -5.04
CA ILE A 90 -3.69 -6.73 -6.10
C ILE A 90 -3.55 -5.96 -7.40
N HIS A 91 -4.56 -5.16 -7.78
CA HIS A 91 -4.48 -4.30 -8.95
C HIS A 91 -3.34 -3.29 -8.83
N CYS A 92 -3.18 -2.66 -7.66
CA CYS A 92 -2.05 -1.79 -7.36
C CYS A 92 -0.70 -2.51 -7.52
N ILE A 93 -0.55 -3.71 -6.97
CA ILE A 93 0.70 -4.50 -7.10
C ILE A 93 1.04 -4.77 -8.57
N TRP A 94 0.05 -5.04 -9.41
CA TRP A 94 0.30 -5.34 -10.82
C TRP A 94 0.66 -4.12 -11.67
N TRP A 95 0.06 -2.97 -11.37
CA TRP A 95 0.09 -1.82 -12.27
C TRP A 95 0.86 -0.62 -11.72
N PHE A 96 1.37 -0.68 -10.49
CA PHE A 96 2.22 0.37 -9.94
C PHE A 96 3.67 0.19 -10.37
N ASP A 97 4.26 1.22 -10.97
CA ASP A 97 5.65 1.20 -11.46
C ASP A 97 6.68 1.78 -10.49
N GLY A 98 6.24 2.17 -9.29
CA GLY A 98 7.06 2.90 -8.31
C GLY A 98 6.79 4.40 -8.25
N GLU A 99 6.09 4.98 -9.22
CA GLU A 99 5.71 6.40 -9.24
C GLU A 99 4.23 6.63 -9.50
N TYR A 100 3.67 5.92 -10.50
CA TYR A 100 2.32 6.08 -11.02
C TYR A 100 1.61 4.73 -11.23
N MET A 101 0.28 4.79 -11.30
CA MET A 101 -0.52 3.65 -11.76
C MET A 101 -0.54 3.64 -13.28
N GLN A 102 -0.07 2.56 -13.88
CA GLN A 102 -0.10 2.35 -15.32
C GLN A 102 -1.51 2.03 -15.84
N LYS A 103 -2.41 1.63 -14.94
CA LYS A 103 -3.81 1.35 -15.25
C LYS A 103 -4.70 1.70 -14.05
N GLU A 104 -5.73 2.49 -14.29
CA GLU A 104 -6.77 2.77 -13.29
C GLU A 104 -7.78 1.61 -13.23
N ILE A 105 -8.48 1.47 -12.10
CA ILE A 105 -9.58 0.54 -11.94
C ILE A 105 -10.75 1.21 -11.24
N TRP A 106 -11.89 1.19 -11.92
CA TRP A 106 -13.15 1.74 -11.41
C TRP A 106 -14.05 0.61 -10.87
N GLN A 107 -15.07 0.96 -10.07
CA GLN A 107 -15.88 -0.02 -9.34
C GLN A 107 -16.58 -1.05 -10.27
N ASP A 108 -17.02 -0.61 -11.45
CA ASP A 108 -17.62 -1.44 -12.50
C ASP A 108 -16.64 -2.46 -13.10
N GLN A 109 -15.35 -2.10 -13.14
CA GLN A 109 -14.26 -2.95 -13.62
C GLN A 109 -13.73 -3.92 -12.55
N LEU A 110 -14.07 -3.71 -11.28
CA LEU A 110 -13.60 -4.55 -10.18
C LEU A 110 -14.21 -5.96 -10.22
N THR A 111 -15.49 -6.08 -10.57
CA THR A 111 -16.18 -7.38 -10.67
C THR A 111 -15.53 -8.31 -11.70
N PRO A 112 -15.34 -7.90 -12.97
CA PRO A 112 -14.65 -8.74 -13.95
C PRO A 112 -13.20 -9.01 -13.56
N PHE A 113 -12.50 -8.05 -12.95
CA PHE A 113 -11.14 -8.26 -12.44
C PHE A 113 -11.08 -9.33 -11.34
N ARG A 114 -12.01 -9.31 -10.38
CA ARG A 114 -12.15 -10.34 -9.36
C ARG A 114 -12.45 -11.71 -9.98
N GLN A 115 -13.31 -11.77 -10.99
CA GLN A 115 -13.59 -13.04 -11.69
C GLN A 115 -12.36 -13.57 -12.42
N GLN A 116 -11.55 -12.70 -13.01
CA GLN A 116 -10.28 -13.09 -13.65
C GLN A 116 -9.29 -13.68 -12.64
N LEU A 117 -9.19 -13.11 -11.45
CA LEU A 117 -8.27 -13.54 -10.39
C LEU A 117 -8.62 -14.88 -9.75
N MET A 118 -9.88 -15.29 -9.80
CA MET A 118 -10.40 -16.49 -9.15
C MET A 118 -10.56 -17.68 -10.11
N ARG A 119 -10.07 -17.54 -11.34
CA ARG A 119 -9.97 -18.62 -12.33
C ARG A 119 -8.63 -19.33 -12.20
#